data_AF-A0A208XUJ0-F1
#
_entry.id   AF-A0A208XUJ0-F1
#
_cell.length_a   1.000
_cell.length_b   1.000
_cell.length_c   1.000
_cell.angle_alpha   90.00
_cell.angle_beta   90.00
_cell.angle_gamma   90.00
#
_symmetry.space_group_name_H-M   'P 1'
#
loop_
_entity.id
_entity.type
_entity.pdbx_description
1 polymer ?
#
loop_
_entity_poly.entity_id
_entity_poly.type
_entity_poly.pdbx_seq_one_letter_code
_entity_poly.pdbx_strand_id
1 'polypeptide(L)' 'MLEVEIDPLQRGPGTWDVNCKIYEQSEGRRLLLGPTLALRDIPAQSEQECLDEAEIRIADEIENDRWFKL' A
#
# COMPACT_ATOMS: atom_id res chain seq x y z
N MET A 1 13.00 10.55 -0.47
CA MET A 1 12.36 9.68 -1.49
C MET A 1 11.30 8.87 -0.77
N LEU A 2 10.09 8.74 -1.32
CA LEU A 2 9.06 7.88 -0.73
C LEU A 2 9.26 6.44 -1.21
N GLU A 3 9.10 5.50 -0.30
CA GLU A 3 9.13 4.07 -0.58
C GLU A 3 7.85 3.44 -0.03
N VAL A 4 7.22 2.57 -0.81
CA VAL A 4 6.00 1.85 -0.41
C VAL A 4 6.32 0.37 -0.35
N GLU A 5 6.08 -0.24 0.82
CA GLU A 5 6.12 -1.68 1.02
C GLU A 5 4.68 -2.20 0.93
N ILE A 6 4.43 -3.12 0.00
CA ILE A 6 3.12 -3.71 -0.25
C ILE A 6 3.19 -5.19 0.10
N ASP A 7 2.36 -5.64 1.03
CA ASP A 7 2.29 -7.01 1.52
C ASP A 7 0.93 -7.63 1.16
N PRO A 8 0.82 -8.36 0.03
CA PRO A 8 -0.41 -9.00 -0.40
C PRO A 8 -0.66 -10.31 0.36
N LEU A 9 -1.91 -10.52 0.76
CA LEU A 9 -2.39 -11.71 1.43
C LEU A 9 -3.65 -12.23 0.73
N GLN A 10 -3.56 -13.39 0.09
CA GLN A 10 -4.73 -14.04 -0.48
C GLN A 10 -5.63 -14.60 0.62
N ARG A 11 -6.85 -14.06 0.75
CA ARG A 11 -7.84 -14.53 1.73
C ARG A 11 -8.66 -15.70 1.22
N GLY A 12 -8.85 -15.76 -0.09
CA GLY A 12 -9.57 -16.83 -0.78
C GLY A 12 -9.40 -16.71 -2.29
N PRO A 13 -9.96 -17.66 -3.06
CA PRO A 13 -9.87 -17.61 -4.51
C PRO A 13 -10.42 -16.29 -5.05
N GLY A 14 -9.57 -15.53 -5.75
CA GLY A 14 -9.96 -14.24 -6.35
C GLY A 14 -10.09 -13.07 -5.38
N THR A 15 -9.79 -13.23 -4.08
CA THR A 15 -9.94 -12.17 -3.07
C THR A 15 -8.66 -11.99 -2.26
N TRP A 16 -8.19 -10.75 -2.20
CA TRP A 16 -6.92 -10.39 -1.59
C TRP A 16 -7.08 -9.24 -0.59
N ASP A 17 -6.29 -9.29 0.46
CA ASP A 17 -6.04 -8.14 1.32
C ASP A 17 -4.61 -7.68 1.09
N VAL A 18 -4.36 -6.39 1.28
CA VAL A 18 -3.02 -5.82 1.16
C VAL A 18 -2.77 -4.91 2.34
N ASN A 19 -1.61 -5.07 2.97
CA ASN A 19 -1.11 -4.11 3.94
C ASN A 19 0.00 -3.29 3.30
N CYS A 20 -0.10 -1.97 3.37
CA CYS A 20 0.86 -1.05 2.78
C CYS A 20 1.52 -0.22 3.88
N LYS A 21 2.83 -0.11 3.84
CA LYS A 21 3.59 0.79 4.71
C LYS A 21 4.35 1.78 3.84
N ILE A 22 4.20 3.06 4.17
CA ILE A 22 4.85 4.14 3.44
C ILE A 22 6.03 4.60 4.28
N TYR A 23 7.20 4.72 3.67
CA TYR A 23 8.42 5.17 4.31
C TYR A 23 8.98 6.39 3.60
N GLU A 24 9.55 7.30 4.37
CA GLU A 24 10.47 8.32 3.86
C GLU A 24 11.89 7.81 3.99
N GLN A 25 12.59 7.69 2.86
CA GLN A 25 14.04 7.54 2.85
C GLN A 25 14.70 8.91 2.97
N SER A 26 15.42 9.10 4.07
CA SER A 26 16.29 10.25 4.32
C SER A 26 17.58 9.78 5.00
N GLU A 27 18.73 10.24 4.49
CA GLU A 27 20.07 10.00 5.08
C GLU A 27 20.38 8.53 5.47
N GLY A 28 19.98 7.57 4.62
CA GLY A 28 20.21 6.14 4.84
C GLY A 28 19.31 5.49 5.90
N ARG A 29 18.27 6.20 6.37
CA ARG A 29 17.24 5.68 7.26
C ARG A 29 15.90 5.65 6.54
N ARG A 30 15.11 4.60 6.84
CA ARG A 30 13.69 4.51 6.46
C ARG A 30 12.86 4.93 7.67
N LEU A 31 12.13 6.03 7.55
CA LEU A 31 11.19 6.50 8.56
C LEU A 31 9.78 6.10 8.13
N LEU A 32 9.05 5.35 8.96
CA LEU A 32 7.66 5.00 8.67
C LEU A 32 6.79 6.26 8.75
N LEU A 33 6.12 6.58 7.64
CA LEU A 33 5.17 7.68 7.53
C LEU A 33 3.76 7.17 7.86
N GLY A 34 3.43 7.22 9.15
CA GLY A 34 2.07 6.96 9.63
C GLY A 34 1.74 5.47 9.84
N PRO A 35 0.44 5.14 9.99
CA PRO A 35 -0.01 3.78 10.23
C PRO A 35 0.12 2.89 8.98
N THR A 36 -0.05 1.58 9.15
CA THR A 36 -0.18 0.65 8.00
C THR A 36 -1.54 0.85 7.34
N LEU A 37 -1.56 1.11 6.04
CA LEU A 37 -2.77 1.14 5.22
C LEU A 37 -3.22 -0.29 4.96
N ALA A 38 -4.50 -0.57 5.18
CA ALA A 38 -5.07 -1.87 4.88
C ALA A 38 -6.11 -1.71 3.77
N LEU A 39 -5.81 -2.27 2.60
CA LEU A 39 -6.76 -2.44 1.52
C LEU A 39 -7.35 -3.85 1.64
N ARG A 40 -8.67 -3.94 1.82
CA ARG A 40 -9.36 -5.21 2.06
C ARG A 40 -10.20 -5.60 0.86
N ASP A 41 -10.38 -6.91 0.71
CA ASP A 41 -11.29 -7.52 -0.26
C ASP A 41 -11.06 -7.02 -1.71
N ILE A 42 -9.80 -6.92 -2.12
CA ILE A 42 -9.38 -6.60 -3.49
C ILE A 42 -9.74 -7.80 -4.41
N PRO A 43 -10.58 -7.61 -5.43
CA PRO A 43 -10.86 -8.64 -6.42
C PRO A 43 -9.73 -8.72 -7.43
N ALA A 44 -8.98 -9.82 -7.43
CA ALA A 44 -7.86 -10.03 -8.35
C ALA A 44 -7.63 -11.53 -8.61
N GLN A 45 -7.38 -11.89 -9.87
CA GLN A 45 -7.16 -13.28 -10.27
C GLN A 45 -5.75 -13.77 -9.97
N SER A 46 -4.80 -12.86 -9.78
CA SER A 46 -3.40 -13.15 -9.47
C SER A 46 -2.83 -12.16 -8.45
N GLU A 47 -1.68 -12.52 -7.87
CA GLU A 47 -0.94 -11.62 -6.97
C GLU A 47 -0.54 -10.33 -7.70
N GLN A 48 -0.10 -10.43 -8.96
CA GLN A 48 0.28 -9.26 -9.75
C GLN A 48 -0.90 -8.30 -9.97
N GLU A 49 -2.08 -8.80 -10.33
CA GLU A 49 -3.28 -7.98 -10.46
C GLU A 49 -3.66 -7.30 -9.14
N CYS A 50 -3.45 -8.00 -8.01
CA CYS A 50 -3.66 -7.43 -6.69
C CYS A 50 -2.66 -6.30 -6.38
N LEU A 51 -1.39 -6.47 -6.74
CA LEU A 51 -0.35 -5.46 -6.56
C LEU A 51 -0.63 -4.23 -7.42
N ASP A 52 -0.97 -4.41 -8.70
CA ASP A 52 -1.28 -3.32 -9.62
C ASP A 52 -2.46 -2.46 -9.10
N GLU A 53 -3.53 -3.11 -8.63
CA GLU A 53 -4.69 -2.43 -8.04
C GLU A 53 -4.32 -1.72 -6.72
N ALA A 54 -3.49 -2.36 -5.89
CA ALA A 54 -3.03 -1.76 -4.64
C ALA A 54 -2.17 -0.51 -4.90
N GLU A 55 -1.26 -0.55 -5.88
CA GLU A 55 -0.43 0.59 -6.27
C GLU A 55 -1.28 1.80 -6.70
N ILE A 56 -2.30 1.58 -7.54
CA ILE A 56 -3.22 2.63 -7.98
C ILE A 56 -3.93 3.28 -6.79
N ARG A 57 -4.46 2.47 -5.87
CA ARG A 57 -5.18 2.97 -4.68
C ARG A 57 -4.26 3.70 -3.70
N ILE A 58 -3.05 3.21 -3.50
CA ILE A 58 -2.06 3.87 -2.63
C ILE A 58 -1.63 5.21 -3.24
N ALA A 59 -1.39 5.26 -4.56
CA ALA A 59 -1.06 6.49 -5.25
C ALA A 59 -2.17 7.54 -5.10
N ASP A 60 -3.43 7.15 -5.31
CA ASP A 60 -4.59 8.03 -5.09
C ASP A 60 -4.69 8.50 -3.63
N GLU A 61 -4.48 7.63 -2.65
CA GLU A 61 -4.50 7.99 -1.23
C GLU A 61 -3.35 8.94 -0.83
N ILE A 62 -2.17 8.79 -1.45
CA ILE A 62 -1.01 9.71 -1.28
C ILE A 62 -1.31 11.06 -1.91
N GLU A 63 -1.82 11.10 -3.15
CA GLU A 63 -2.13 12.33 -3.88
C GLU A 63 -3.25 13.14 -3.20
N ASN A 64 -4.23 12.46 -2.61
CA ASN A 64 -5.34 13.09 -1.89
C ASN A 64 -4.98 13.50 -0.44
N ASP A 65 -3.70 13.42 -0.06
CA ASP A 65 -3.12 14.01 1.15
C ASP A 65 -3.80 13.60 2.47
N ARG A 66 -4.54 12.48 2.46
CA ARG A 66 -5.26 11.98 3.64
C ARG A 66 -4.33 11.61 4.80
N TRP A 67 -3.03 11.49 4.52
CA TRP A 67 -1.99 10.97 5.41
C TRP A 67 -1.04 12.07 5.90
N PHE A 68 -0.86 13.16 5.14
CA PHE A 68 0.04 14.27 5.46
C PHE A 68 -0.66 15.44 6.17
N LYS A 69 -1.74 15.18 6.92
CA LYS A 69 -2.15 16.13 7.97
C LYS A 69 -1.13 16.05 9.10
N LEU A 70 -0.04 16.80 8.90
CA LEU A 70 0.97 17.25 9.85
C LEU A 70 0.41 17.46 11.27
#